data_AF-A0A6C0IW04-F1
#
_entry.id   AF-A0A6C0IW04-F1
#
_cell.length_a   1.000
_cell.length_b   1.000
_cell.length_c   1.000
_cell.angle_alpha   90.00
_cell.angle_beta   90.00
_cell.angle_gamma   90.00
#
_symmetry.space_group_name_H-M   'P 1'
#
loop_
_entity.id
_entity.type
_entity.pdbx_description
1 polymer ?
#
loop_
_entity_poly.entity_id
_entity_poly.type
_entity_poly.pdbx_seq_one_letter_code
_entity_poly.pdbx_strand_id
1 'polypeptide(L)'
;MESGNIKTTLKNIYNKILGSSHFKTIQNSSTIDKITKTSNRVKNQIVEKKHIILVSFTILLLILIYLIFLFRRVPRYLSGMKKYDKFMNLRPLDSFTKLINSNYRLCDFYIASSYKSYLPCTNYYDYSSTSAIREALKYGARYIDLDVYNKTFDQCTTPLVCNGKEVGNWHYTSTITFDECCKVISETAFSNLVKCPTDPLFININLHVNENIITINKIASIVKHYFEHKLLPLKYSHQGTNPDFTKGINLATTPIQKFINKVIIICNDQFKNTHLDEIVNLSPKNVGNLRDLAFSNVKNSYDSEELIEYNKKHFTRVIIDKQNRNKKNFNYNIPWYFGCQFICMDYFRQDDYMISYIKKFSKSSFVLKPYKLRYHPTYIEPPKKQIPEVSFAPKKVTTPYYSITY
;
A
#
# COMPACT_ATOMS: atom_id res chain seq x y z
N MET A 1 38.37 63.99 32.43
CA MET A 1 38.12 62.72 31.69
C MET A 1 37.04 63.00 30.67
N GLU A 2 37.38 63.60 29.53
CA GLU A 2 36.42 63.72 28.45
C GLU A 2 36.28 62.35 27.79
N SER A 3 35.10 61.77 27.92
CA SER A 3 34.68 60.55 27.24
C SER A 3 34.59 60.83 25.73
N GLY A 4 35.76 60.88 25.09
CA GLY A 4 35.88 61.03 23.65
C GLY A 4 35.14 59.89 22.98
N ASN A 5 34.11 60.24 22.20
CA ASN A 5 33.35 59.31 21.38
C ASN A 5 34.33 58.44 20.59
N ILE A 6 34.40 57.16 20.95
CA ILE A 6 35.33 56.16 20.42
C ILE A 6 35.35 56.17 18.88
N LYS A 7 34.20 56.46 18.27
CA LYS A 7 34.03 56.55 16.82
C LYS A 7 34.82 57.72 16.21
N THR A 8 34.83 58.87 16.87
CA THR A 8 35.58 60.06 16.45
C THR A 8 37.07 59.87 16.65
N THR A 9 37.47 59.25 17.77
CA THR A 9 38.87 58.94 18.07
C THR A 9 39.44 57.92 17.08
N LEU A 10 38.69 56.86 16.76
CA LEU A 10 39.06 55.86 15.73
C LEU A 10 39.17 56.49 14.34
N LYS A 11 38.25 57.40 13.98
CA LYS A 11 38.31 58.12 12.70
C LYS A 11 39.55 59.01 12.60
N ASN A 12 39.92 59.69 13.69
CA ASN A 12 41.12 60.51 13.74
C ASN A 12 42.40 59.65 13.66
N ILE A 13 42.44 58.51 14.34
CA ILE A 13 43.54 57.54 14.25
C ILE A 13 43.67 56.99 12.83
N TYR A 14 42.55 56.59 12.21
CA TYR A 14 42.52 56.09 10.84
C TYR A 14 43.05 57.12 9.83
N ASN A 15 42.59 58.38 9.94
CA ASN A 15 43.07 59.47 9.10
C ASN A 15 44.56 59.78 9.32
N LYS A 16 45.04 59.69 10.56
CA LYS A 16 46.47 59.89 10.90
C LYS A 16 47.35 58.76 10.35
N ILE A 17 46.86 57.52 10.35
CA ILE A 17 47.54 56.35 9.78
C ILE A 17 47.62 56.49 8.25
N LEU A 18 46.49 56.80 7.58
CA LEU A 18 46.44 57.04 6.13
C LEU A 18 47.33 58.21 5.69
N GLY A 19 47.45 59.26 6.52
CA GLY A 19 48.28 60.42 6.25
C GLY A 19 49.78 60.22 6.52
N SER A 20 50.17 59.14 7.20
CA SER A 20 51.56 58.89 7.59
C SER A 20 52.48 58.66 6.37
N SER A 21 53.72 59.15 6.46
CA SER A 21 54.73 58.96 5.41
C SER A 21 54.97 57.48 5.13
N HIS A 22 55.03 56.65 6.18
CA HIS A 22 55.19 55.21 6.07
C HIS A 22 54.05 54.52 5.30
N PHE A 23 52.78 54.92 5.56
CA PHE A 23 51.64 54.39 4.82
C PHE A 23 51.70 54.78 3.34
N LYS A 24 52.10 56.02 3.03
CA LYS A 24 52.32 56.47 1.64
C LYS A 24 53.46 55.70 0.96
N THR A 25 54.54 55.37 1.66
CA THR A 25 55.63 54.53 1.12
C THR A 25 55.16 53.11 0.82
N ILE A 26 54.34 52.52 1.70
CA ILE A 26 53.75 51.19 1.50
C ILE A 26 52.77 51.21 0.32
N GLN A 27 51.93 52.24 0.22
CA GLN A 27 50.97 52.41 -0.88
C GLN A 27 51.66 52.58 -2.24
N ASN A 28 52.81 53.27 -2.27
CA ASN A 28 53.63 53.47 -3.46
C ASN A 28 54.63 52.32 -3.69
N SER A 29 54.58 51.24 -2.91
CA SER A 29 55.45 50.10 -3.12
C SER A 29 55.11 49.38 -4.42
N SER A 30 56.13 48.89 -5.12
CA SER A 30 55.96 48.13 -6.37
C SER A 30 55.08 46.89 -6.19
N THR A 31 55.04 46.34 -4.97
CA THR A 31 54.18 45.21 -4.58
C THR A 31 52.71 45.63 -4.51
N ILE A 32 52.38 46.74 -3.86
CA ILE A 32 51.00 47.25 -3.79
C ILE A 32 50.50 47.68 -5.16
N ASP A 33 51.32 48.34 -5.97
CA ASP A 33 50.98 48.72 -7.35
C ASP A 33 50.68 47.52 -8.25
N LYS A 34 51.42 46.41 -8.10
CA LYS A 34 51.11 45.16 -8.78
C LYS A 34 49.76 44.60 -8.31
N ILE A 35 49.46 44.66 -7.01
CA ILE A 35 48.19 44.18 -6.44
C ILE A 35 47.02 45.03 -6.95
N THR A 36 47.12 46.36 -6.96
CA THR A 36 46.06 47.25 -7.50
C THR A 36 45.85 47.05 -8.99
N LYS A 37 46.92 46.94 -9.79
CA LYS A 37 46.81 46.63 -11.23
C LYS A 37 46.13 45.28 -11.47
N THR A 38 46.48 44.26 -10.70
CA THR A 38 45.86 42.93 -10.79
C THR A 38 44.39 42.96 -10.37
N SER A 39 44.06 43.66 -9.29
CA SER A 39 42.68 43.86 -8.82
C SER A 39 41.81 44.58 -9.85
N ASN A 40 42.33 45.65 -10.47
CA ASN A 40 41.63 46.39 -11.53
C ASN A 40 41.44 45.54 -12.79
N ARG A 41 42.44 44.72 -13.16
CA ARG A 41 42.34 43.79 -14.29
C ARG A 41 41.25 42.74 -14.06
N VAL A 42 41.15 42.20 -12.85
CA VAL A 42 40.09 41.26 -12.46
C VAL A 42 38.73 41.95 -12.44
N LYS A 43 38.61 43.16 -11.87
CA LYS A 43 37.36 43.94 -11.91
C LYS A 43 36.88 44.21 -13.33
N ASN A 44 37.77 44.63 -14.21
CA ASN A 44 37.43 44.90 -15.61
C ASN A 44 36.97 43.62 -16.33
N GLN A 45 37.64 42.49 -16.11
CA GLN A 45 37.20 41.19 -16.64
C GLN A 45 35.82 40.77 -16.12
N ILE A 46 35.51 41.03 -14.84
CA ILE A 46 34.20 40.76 -14.25
C ILE A 46 33.13 41.67 -14.85
N VAL A 47 33.43 42.95 -15.08
CA VAL A 47 32.49 43.92 -15.68
C VAL A 47 32.22 43.57 -17.14
N GLU A 48 33.26 43.23 -17.92
CA GLU A 48 33.13 42.80 -19.32
C GLU A 48 32.30 41.51 -19.44
N LYS A 49 32.54 40.52 -18.56
CA LYS A 49 31.84 39.23 -18.57
C LYS A 49 30.62 39.19 -17.66
N LYS A 50 30.14 40.32 -17.11
CA LYS A 50 29.06 40.35 -16.10
C LYS A 50 27.80 39.64 -16.56
N HIS A 51 27.44 39.78 -17.84
CA HIS A 51 26.27 39.14 -18.42
C HIS A 51 26.45 37.63 -18.53
N ILE A 52 27.66 37.16 -18.88
CA ILE A 52 27.98 35.72 -18.97
C ILE A 52 27.95 35.09 -17.58
N ILE A 53 28.50 35.76 -16.56
CA ILE A 53 28.49 35.31 -15.16
C ILE A 53 27.05 35.27 -14.63
N LEU A 54 26.23 36.28 -14.94
CA LEU A 54 24.83 36.31 -14.54
C LEU A 54 24.04 35.17 -15.18
N VAL A 55 24.19 34.97 -16.50
CA VAL A 55 23.52 33.88 -17.21
C VAL A 55 23.96 32.52 -16.68
N SER A 56 25.26 32.28 -16.48
CA SER A 56 25.74 31.00 -15.93
C SER A 56 25.20 30.74 -14.52
N PHE A 57 25.15 31.77 -13.67
CA PHE A 57 24.54 31.67 -12.34
C PHE A 57 23.05 31.36 -12.41
N THR A 58 22.29 32.00 -13.32
CA THR A 58 20.87 31.71 -13.49
C THR A 58 20.63 30.27 -13.98
N ILE A 59 21.44 29.77 -14.91
CA ILE A 59 21.36 28.38 -15.38
C ILE A 59 21.67 27.42 -14.23
N LEU A 60 22.72 27.69 -13.45
CA LEU A 60 23.08 26.87 -12.29
C LEU A 60 21.94 26.85 -11.25
N LEU A 61 21.31 28.00 -11.00
CA LEU A 61 20.17 28.10 -10.10
C LEU A 61 18.96 27.30 -10.61
N LEU A 62 18.66 27.37 -11.91
CA LEU A 62 17.59 26.58 -12.52
C LEU A 62 17.87 25.08 -12.44
N ILE A 63 19.11 24.66 -12.66
CA ILE A 63 19.54 23.26 -12.48
C ILE A 63 19.36 22.84 -11.01
N LEU A 64 19.77 23.68 -10.06
CA LEU A 64 19.62 23.39 -8.63
C LEU A 64 18.13 23.25 -8.24
N ILE A 65 17.27 24.15 -8.71
CA ILE A 65 15.81 24.08 -8.49
C ILE A 65 15.24 22.80 -9.09
N TYR A 66 15.65 22.45 -10.31
CA TYR A 66 15.23 21.21 -10.98
C TYR A 66 15.66 19.97 -10.20
N LEU A 67 16.91 19.92 -9.72
CA LEU A 67 17.42 18.82 -8.89
C LEU A 67 16.65 18.71 -7.57
N ILE A 68 16.38 19.83 -6.89
CA ILE A 68 15.54 19.84 -5.67
C ILE A 68 14.15 19.27 -5.99
N PHE A 69 13.54 19.68 -7.10
CA PHE A 69 12.23 19.17 -7.51
C PHE A 69 12.26 17.66 -7.82
N LEU A 70 13.33 17.18 -8.45
CA LEU A 70 13.54 15.77 -8.80
C LEU A 70 13.78 14.90 -7.56
N PHE A 71 14.72 15.28 -6.68
CA PHE A 71 15.03 14.51 -5.48
C PHE A 71 13.93 14.54 -4.42
N ARG A 72 13.13 15.62 -4.36
CA ARG A 72 11.97 15.70 -3.46
C ARG A 72 10.70 15.09 -4.04
N ARG A 73 10.78 14.34 -5.15
CA ARG A 73 9.61 13.75 -5.81
C ARG A 73 8.79 12.86 -4.87
N VAL A 74 9.41 11.85 -4.23
CA VAL A 74 8.70 10.96 -3.29
C VAL A 74 8.08 11.74 -2.12
N PRO A 75 8.81 12.58 -1.37
CA PRO A 75 8.22 13.39 -0.31
C PRO A 75 7.05 14.27 -0.76
N ARG A 76 7.05 14.79 -2.01
CA ARG A 76 5.95 15.59 -2.54
C ARG A 76 4.68 14.78 -2.80
N TYR A 77 4.80 13.56 -3.31
CA TYR A 77 3.64 12.66 -3.47
C TYR A 77 3.05 12.30 -2.10
N LEU A 78 3.92 11.94 -1.15
CA LEU A 78 3.50 11.58 0.21
C LEU A 78 2.90 12.77 0.97
N SER A 79 3.46 13.98 0.84
CA SER A 79 2.91 15.16 1.51
C SER A 79 1.51 15.53 1.00
N GLY A 80 1.18 15.19 -0.25
CA GLY A 80 -0.16 15.37 -0.80
C GLY A 80 -1.22 14.52 -0.10
N MET A 81 -0.86 13.40 0.53
CA MET A 81 -1.78 12.54 1.28
C MET A 81 -2.37 13.23 2.52
N LYS A 82 -1.73 14.29 3.03
CA LYS A 82 -2.26 15.11 4.14
C LYS A 82 -3.65 15.70 3.85
N LYS A 83 -4.06 15.76 2.58
CA LYS A 83 -5.43 16.12 2.20
C LYS A 83 -6.47 15.16 2.78
N TYR A 84 -6.10 13.91 3.03
CA TYR A 84 -6.97 12.89 3.60
C TYR A 84 -7.28 13.12 5.08
N ASP A 85 -6.41 13.81 5.82
CA ASP A 85 -6.60 14.13 7.25
C ASP A 85 -7.95 14.81 7.52
N LYS A 86 -8.44 15.60 6.56
CA LYS A 86 -9.74 16.28 6.65
C LYS A 86 -10.94 15.34 6.74
N PHE A 87 -10.80 14.10 6.25
CA PHE A 87 -11.89 13.15 6.13
C PHE A 87 -11.74 11.94 7.07
N MET A 88 -10.54 11.69 7.57
CA MET A 88 -10.20 10.45 8.27
C MET A 88 -10.41 10.57 9.78
N ASN A 89 -11.32 9.75 10.30
CA ASN A 89 -11.53 9.53 11.72
C ASN A 89 -11.62 8.02 11.99
N LEU A 90 -10.52 7.34 11.65
CA LEU A 90 -10.40 5.89 11.73
C LEU A 90 -10.45 5.42 13.19
N ARG A 91 -11.20 4.35 13.40
CA ARG A 91 -11.18 3.56 14.63
C ARG A 91 -10.89 2.11 14.30
N PRO A 92 -10.20 1.37 15.18
CA PRO A 92 -9.94 -0.04 14.95
C PRO A 92 -11.25 -0.85 14.93
N LEU A 93 -11.25 -1.95 14.21
CA LEU A 93 -12.42 -2.77 13.93
C LEU A 93 -13.04 -3.37 15.21
N ASP A 94 -12.20 -3.76 16.16
CA ASP A 94 -12.60 -4.30 17.46
C ASP A 94 -13.42 -3.31 18.32
N SER A 95 -13.24 -2.00 18.11
CA SER A 95 -14.02 -0.96 18.79
C SER A 95 -15.50 -0.97 18.41
N PHE A 96 -15.86 -1.59 17.27
CA PHE A 96 -17.23 -1.75 16.81
C PHE A 96 -17.84 -3.05 17.36
N THR A 97 -18.08 -3.11 18.68
CA THR A 97 -18.52 -4.32 19.41
C THR A 97 -19.75 -5.01 18.80
N LYS A 98 -20.77 -4.25 18.41
CA LYS A 98 -21.98 -4.78 17.74
C LYS A 98 -21.65 -5.53 16.45
N LEU A 99 -20.71 -5.00 15.66
CA LEU A 99 -20.29 -5.57 14.40
C LEU A 99 -19.51 -6.87 14.61
N ILE A 100 -18.55 -6.86 15.55
CA ILE A 100 -17.73 -8.03 15.89
C ILE A 100 -18.58 -9.19 16.44
N ASN A 101 -19.54 -8.88 17.32
CA ASN A 101 -20.40 -9.91 17.92
C ASN A 101 -21.42 -10.52 16.95
N SER A 102 -21.64 -9.91 15.79
CA SER A 102 -22.62 -10.35 14.79
C SER A 102 -22.13 -11.47 13.86
N ASN A 103 -20.95 -12.07 14.13
CA ASN A 103 -20.39 -13.19 13.38
C ASN A 103 -20.30 -13.00 11.85
N TYR A 104 -20.13 -11.75 11.39
CA TYR A 104 -19.95 -11.48 9.96
C TYR A 104 -18.68 -12.12 9.42
N ARG A 105 -18.76 -12.63 8.20
CA ARG A 105 -17.65 -13.33 7.54
C ARG A 105 -16.70 -12.34 6.92
N LEU A 106 -15.47 -12.75 6.67
CA LEU A 106 -14.47 -11.88 6.08
C LEU A 106 -14.87 -11.37 4.69
N CYS A 107 -15.52 -12.20 3.87
CA CYS A 107 -16.02 -11.80 2.55
C CYS A 107 -17.21 -10.82 2.60
N ASP A 108 -17.81 -10.59 3.77
CA ASP A 108 -18.91 -9.64 3.96
C ASP A 108 -18.43 -8.17 4.09
N PHE A 109 -17.12 -7.91 3.98
CA PHE A 109 -16.51 -6.58 4.13
C PHE A 109 -15.84 -6.08 2.85
N TYR A 110 -15.97 -4.78 2.58
CA TYR A 110 -15.04 -4.05 1.73
C TYR A 110 -13.80 -3.70 2.53
N ILE A 111 -12.63 -3.76 1.89
CA ILE A 111 -11.34 -3.59 2.54
C ILE A 111 -10.60 -2.44 1.85
N ALA A 112 -10.01 -1.56 2.66
CA ALA A 112 -9.19 -0.47 2.18
C ALA A 112 -7.89 -1.01 1.52
N SER A 113 -7.79 -0.91 0.19
CA SER A 113 -6.78 -1.60 -0.62
C SER A 113 -5.90 -0.65 -1.43
N SER A 114 -4.59 -0.67 -1.14
CA SER A 114 -3.59 0.15 -1.81
C SER A 114 -2.89 -0.64 -2.93
N TYR A 115 -3.01 -0.15 -4.16
CA TYR A 115 -2.36 -0.72 -5.35
C TYR A 115 -0.88 -0.32 -5.42
N LYS A 116 0.02 -1.27 -5.68
CA LYS A 116 1.48 -1.07 -5.70
C LYS A 116 1.95 -0.15 -4.58
N SER A 117 1.76 -0.61 -3.35
CA SER A 117 1.90 0.21 -2.13
C SER A 117 3.31 0.77 -1.91
N TYR A 118 4.30 0.19 -2.57
CA TYR A 118 5.69 0.64 -2.56
C TYR A 118 5.99 1.76 -3.56
N LEU A 119 5.08 2.06 -4.50
CA LEU A 119 5.34 2.93 -5.64
C LEU A 119 4.48 4.20 -5.60
N PRO A 120 4.96 5.30 -4.98
CA PRO A 120 4.18 6.52 -4.83
C PRO A 120 3.99 7.33 -6.12
N CYS A 121 4.88 7.14 -7.10
CA CYS A 121 4.97 8.03 -8.25
C CYS A 121 4.49 7.35 -9.55
N THR A 122 5.30 7.29 -10.62
CA THR A 122 4.92 6.67 -11.90
C THR A 122 5.33 5.20 -12.01
N ASN A 123 4.70 4.45 -12.93
CA ASN A 123 5.02 3.03 -13.18
C ASN A 123 6.41 2.81 -13.80
N TYR A 124 6.98 3.81 -14.47
CA TYR A 124 8.28 3.69 -15.14
C TYR A 124 9.21 4.82 -14.75
N TYR A 125 10.50 4.50 -14.63
CA TYR A 125 11.60 5.42 -14.36
C TYR A 125 11.35 6.30 -13.13
N ASP A 126 10.88 5.68 -12.05
CA ASP A 126 10.55 6.36 -10.81
C ASP A 126 10.97 5.54 -9.59
N TYR A 127 10.74 6.09 -8.41
CA TYR A 127 11.29 5.56 -7.17
C TYR A 127 10.29 4.69 -6.41
N SER A 128 10.72 3.48 -6.06
CA SER A 128 10.10 2.67 -5.01
C SER A 128 10.52 3.18 -3.63
N SER A 129 9.61 3.15 -2.65
CA SER A 129 9.89 3.66 -1.31
C SER A 129 9.11 2.91 -0.23
N THR A 130 9.81 2.45 0.80
CA THR A 130 9.18 1.91 2.02
C THR A 130 8.38 2.95 2.80
N SER A 131 8.73 4.24 2.66
CA SER A 131 7.95 5.33 3.26
C SER A 131 6.55 5.43 2.65
N ALA A 132 6.38 5.03 1.39
CA ALA A 132 5.08 4.97 0.75
C ALA A 132 4.18 3.91 1.39
N ILE A 133 4.73 2.73 1.69
CA ILE A 133 4.02 1.65 2.42
C ILE A 133 3.60 2.15 3.81
N ARG A 134 4.52 2.80 4.53
CA ARG A 134 4.25 3.38 5.84
C ARG A 134 3.08 4.37 5.79
N GLU A 135 3.08 5.31 4.84
CA GLU A 135 2.01 6.30 4.72
C GLU A 135 0.69 5.64 4.28
N ALA A 136 0.69 4.67 3.36
CA ALA A 136 -0.52 3.94 2.98
C ALA A 136 -1.20 3.28 4.20
N LEU A 137 -0.41 2.63 5.07
CA LEU A 137 -0.89 2.04 6.34
C LEU A 137 -1.45 3.10 7.30
N LYS A 138 -0.78 4.25 7.43
CA LYS A 138 -1.27 5.38 8.27
C LYS A 138 -2.62 5.90 7.82
N TYR A 139 -2.84 5.98 6.51
CA TYR A 139 -4.12 6.38 5.93
C TYR A 139 -5.10 5.20 5.77
N GLY A 140 -4.95 4.14 6.56
CA GLY A 140 -5.97 3.10 6.74
C GLY A 140 -5.95 1.99 5.72
N ALA A 141 -4.98 1.91 4.79
CA ALA A 141 -4.86 0.74 3.93
C ALA A 141 -4.60 -0.51 4.78
N ARG A 142 -5.39 -1.56 4.56
CA ARG A 142 -5.23 -2.87 5.21
C ARG A 142 -4.95 -3.99 4.23
N TYR A 143 -4.89 -3.66 2.94
CA TYR A 143 -4.32 -4.50 1.90
C TYR A 143 -3.13 -3.77 1.28
N ILE A 144 -1.96 -4.41 1.33
CA ILE A 144 -0.67 -3.94 0.84
C ILE A 144 -0.24 -4.82 -0.32
N ASP A 145 0.21 -4.18 -1.40
CA ASP A 145 0.51 -4.82 -2.68
C ASP A 145 1.99 -4.64 -3.03
N LEU A 146 2.72 -5.77 -3.14
CA LEU A 146 4.16 -5.83 -3.36
C LEU A 146 4.47 -6.71 -4.58
N ASP A 147 5.16 -6.14 -5.56
CA ASP A 147 5.63 -6.87 -6.73
C ASP A 147 7.08 -7.31 -6.49
N VAL A 148 7.33 -8.62 -6.40
CA VAL A 148 8.62 -9.19 -5.99
C VAL A 148 9.34 -9.82 -7.16
N TYR A 149 10.57 -9.36 -7.41
CA TYR A 149 11.45 -9.77 -8.49
C TYR A 149 12.78 -10.31 -7.95
N ASN A 150 13.49 -11.03 -8.81
CA ASN A 150 14.88 -11.42 -8.57
C ASN A 150 15.82 -10.22 -8.76
N LYS A 151 16.81 -10.02 -7.87
CA LYS A 151 17.87 -9.01 -8.07
C LYS A 151 18.70 -9.27 -9.32
N THR A 152 19.27 -10.46 -9.42
CA THR A 152 20.05 -10.95 -10.58
C THR A 152 19.38 -12.19 -11.18
N PHE A 153 19.91 -12.68 -12.31
CA PHE A 153 19.49 -13.95 -12.92
C PHE A 153 19.99 -15.18 -12.15
N ASP A 154 20.77 -14.99 -11.08
CA ASP A 154 21.31 -16.09 -10.29
C ASP A 154 20.19 -16.81 -9.52
N GLN A 155 20.38 -18.12 -9.29
CA GLN A 155 19.45 -18.91 -8.49
C GLN A 155 19.42 -18.42 -7.03
N CYS A 156 20.57 -18.10 -6.43
CA CYS A 156 20.64 -17.61 -5.05
C CYS A 156 20.64 -16.08 -4.99
N THR A 157 19.55 -15.46 -5.42
CA THR A 157 19.40 -14.01 -5.48
C THR A 157 18.65 -13.46 -4.25
N THR A 158 18.54 -12.14 -4.17
CA THR A 158 17.78 -11.44 -3.12
C THR A 158 16.44 -10.98 -3.68
N PRO A 159 15.33 -11.16 -2.94
CA PRO A 159 14.03 -10.70 -3.37
C PRO A 159 13.95 -9.17 -3.29
N LEU A 160 13.68 -8.53 -4.43
CA LEU A 160 13.50 -7.09 -4.55
C LEU A 160 12.04 -6.74 -4.81
N VAL A 161 11.60 -5.59 -4.32
CA VAL A 161 10.31 -5.01 -4.64
C VAL A 161 10.50 -3.85 -5.61
N CYS A 162 9.90 -3.95 -6.78
CA CYS A 162 9.92 -2.92 -7.82
C CYS A 162 8.84 -3.19 -8.86
N ASN A 163 8.53 -2.19 -9.70
CA ASN A 163 7.72 -2.44 -10.88
C ASN A 163 8.60 -2.90 -12.04
N GLY A 164 8.16 -3.90 -12.79
CA GLY A 164 8.99 -4.51 -13.82
C GLY A 164 8.26 -5.44 -14.77
N LYS A 165 9.05 -6.21 -15.51
CA LYS A 165 8.58 -7.33 -16.33
C LYS A 165 9.43 -8.56 -16.00
N GLU A 166 8.74 -9.66 -15.68
CA GLU A 166 9.37 -10.93 -15.30
C GLU A 166 10.28 -11.47 -16.41
N VAL A 167 9.77 -11.53 -17.64
CA VAL A 167 10.53 -11.97 -18.82
C VAL A 167 11.70 -11.02 -19.05
N GLY A 168 12.93 -11.52 -18.88
CA GLY A 168 14.15 -10.74 -18.99
C GLY A 168 14.52 -9.95 -17.73
N ASN A 169 13.83 -10.16 -16.61
CA ASN A 169 14.06 -9.53 -15.31
C ASN A 169 14.24 -7.99 -15.39
N TRP A 170 13.36 -7.33 -16.14
CA TRP A 170 13.43 -5.88 -16.32
C TRP A 170 12.86 -5.17 -15.10
N HIS A 171 13.67 -4.33 -14.45
CA HIS A 171 13.22 -3.44 -13.37
C HIS A 171 13.02 -2.04 -13.93
N TYR A 172 11.77 -1.56 -13.97
CA TYR A 172 11.42 -0.26 -14.53
C TYR A 172 11.55 0.89 -13.52
N THR A 173 11.55 0.58 -12.24
CA THR A 173 11.66 1.55 -11.13
C THR A 173 12.90 1.24 -10.29
N SER A 174 13.26 2.14 -9.39
CA SER A 174 14.24 1.80 -8.35
C SER A 174 13.75 0.60 -7.55
N THR A 175 14.69 -0.14 -6.98
CA THR A 175 14.41 -1.34 -6.21
C THR A 175 14.57 -1.05 -4.73
N ILE A 176 13.75 -1.72 -3.91
CA ILE A 176 13.91 -1.80 -2.46
C ILE A 176 13.92 -3.29 -2.09
N THR A 177 14.51 -3.68 -0.98
CA THR A 177 14.51 -5.11 -0.63
C THR A 177 13.15 -5.53 -0.06
N PHE A 178 12.77 -6.80 -0.28
CA PHE A 178 11.55 -7.35 0.33
C PHE A 178 11.65 -7.41 1.85
N ASP A 179 12.86 -7.61 2.38
CA ASP A 179 13.16 -7.57 3.81
C ASP A 179 12.83 -6.21 4.43
N GLU A 180 13.33 -5.11 3.85
CA GLU A 180 13.02 -3.75 4.30
C GLU A 180 11.52 -3.44 4.23
N CYS A 181 10.82 -3.95 3.22
CA CYS A 181 9.36 -3.81 3.13
C CYS A 181 8.67 -4.50 4.30
N CYS A 182 9.00 -5.76 4.58
CA CYS A 182 8.41 -6.52 5.67
C CYS A 182 8.73 -5.90 7.03
N LYS A 183 9.95 -5.42 7.24
CA LYS A 183 10.35 -4.68 8.43
C LYS A 183 9.48 -3.44 8.65
N VAL A 184 9.32 -2.59 7.63
CA VAL A 184 8.51 -1.37 7.77
C VAL A 184 7.03 -1.71 8.00
N ILE A 185 6.52 -2.76 7.36
CA ILE A 185 5.14 -3.22 7.57
C ILE A 185 4.95 -3.71 9.00
N SER A 186 5.86 -4.53 9.56
CA SER A 186 5.73 -5.05 10.92
C SER A 186 5.82 -3.96 11.98
N GLU A 187 6.74 -3.00 11.80
CA GLU A 187 6.91 -1.84 12.69
C GLU A 187 5.72 -0.86 12.63
N THR A 188 5.00 -0.80 11.51
CA THR A 188 3.95 0.21 11.28
C THR A 188 2.54 -0.34 11.46
N ALA A 189 2.22 -1.50 10.87
CA ALA A 189 0.83 -1.93 10.68
C ALA A 189 0.07 -2.21 11.98
N PHE A 190 0.79 -2.61 13.04
CA PHE A 190 0.24 -2.98 14.35
C PHE A 190 0.74 -2.06 15.48
N SER A 191 1.33 -0.92 15.15
CA SER A 191 1.86 0.03 16.15
C SER A 191 0.96 1.26 16.31
N ASN A 192 1.27 2.10 17.31
CA ASN A 192 0.53 3.34 17.57
C ASN A 192 0.69 4.39 16.46
N LEU A 193 1.53 4.13 15.45
CA LEU A 193 1.68 4.99 14.28
C LEU A 193 0.42 4.99 13.40
N VAL A 194 -0.37 3.92 13.44
CA VAL A 194 -1.63 3.79 12.72
C VAL A 194 -2.81 3.88 13.69
N LYS A 195 -3.96 4.37 13.21
CA LYS A 195 -5.16 4.54 14.05
C LYS A 195 -5.91 3.23 14.35
N CYS A 196 -5.65 2.19 13.58
CA CYS A 196 -6.41 0.94 13.59
C CYS A 196 -5.51 -0.29 13.79
N PRO A 197 -4.62 -0.33 14.80
CA PRO A 197 -3.54 -1.32 14.90
C PRO A 197 -3.99 -2.77 15.02
N THR A 198 -5.22 -3.03 15.45
CA THR A 198 -5.73 -4.39 15.67
C THR A 198 -6.38 -5.02 14.43
N ASP A 199 -6.58 -4.23 13.38
CA ASP A 199 -7.24 -4.67 12.17
C ASP A 199 -6.44 -5.79 11.45
N PRO A 200 -7.13 -6.75 10.80
CA PRO A 200 -6.47 -7.75 9.95
C PRO A 200 -5.68 -7.07 8.84
N LEU A 201 -4.47 -7.57 8.56
CA LEU A 201 -3.61 -7.08 7.48
C LEU A 201 -3.50 -8.10 6.37
N PHE A 202 -3.72 -7.68 5.13
CA PHE A 202 -3.50 -8.48 3.94
C PHE A 202 -2.20 -8.01 3.26
N ILE A 203 -1.26 -8.93 3.06
CA ILE A 203 -0.04 -8.69 2.30
C ILE A 203 -0.13 -9.51 1.03
N ASN A 204 -0.24 -8.84 -0.10
CA ASN A 204 -0.18 -9.46 -1.40
C ASN A 204 1.23 -9.44 -1.95
N ILE A 205 1.74 -10.63 -2.24
CA ILE A 205 3.05 -10.88 -2.81
C ILE A 205 2.82 -11.33 -4.26
N ASN A 206 3.04 -10.44 -5.22
CA ASN A 206 3.04 -10.79 -6.63
C ASN A 206 4.44 -11.29 -6.99
N LEU A 207 4.59 -12.61 -7.10
CA LEU A 207 5.85 -13.22 -7.52
C LEU A 207 6.06 -13.05 -9.03
N HIS A 208 7.25 -12.54 -9.36
CA HIS A 208 7.80 -12.41 -10.71
C HIS A 208 9.26 -12.91 -10.70
N VAL A 209 9.45 -14.10 -10.13
CA VAL A 209 10.77 -14.69 -9.85
C VAL A 209 11.10 -15.86 -10.77
N ASN A 210 10.29 -16.10 -11.82
CA ASN A 210 10.51 -17.16 -12.80
C ASN A 210 10.77 -18.52 -12.14
N GLU A 211 9.90 -18.89 -11.20
CA GLU A 211 9.94 -20.18 -10.46
C GLU A 211 11.24 -20.46 -9.69
N ASN A 212 12.00 -19.42 -9.33
CA ASN A 212 13.20 -19.58 -8.51
C ASN A 212 12.85 -19.98 -7.06
N ILE A 213 12.83 -21.29 -6.78
CA ILE A 213 12.48 -21.89 -5.49
C ILE A 213 13.34 -21.36 -4.34
N ILE A 214 14.64 -21.13 -4.56
CA ILE A 214 15.55 -20.64 -3.51
C ILE A 214 15.12 -19.23 -3.07
N THR A 215 14.82 -18.35 -4.01
CA THR A 215 14.34 -17.00 -3.71
C THR A 215 12.96 -17.02 -3.07
N ILE A 216 12.06 -17.90 -3.51
CA ILE A 216 10.73 -18.07 -2.90
C ILE A 216 10.85 -18.55 -1.45
N ASN A 217 11.76 -19.48 -1.16
CA ASN A 217 12.02 -19.93 0.21
C ASN A 217 12.63 -18.82 1.07
N LYS A 218 13.48 -17.95 0.51
CA LYS A 218 13.96 -16.74 1.21
C LYS A 218 12.82 -15.75 1.52
N ILE A 219 11.87 -15.59 0.61
CA ILE A 219 10.66 -14.78 0.85
C ILE A 219 9.88 -15.36 2.04
N ALA A 220 9.68 -16.68 2.06
CA ALA A 220 9.02 -17.37 3.17
C ALA A 220 9.74 -17.16 4.51
N SER A 221 11.07 -17.26 4.54
CA SER A 221 11.84 -17.01 5.76
C SER A 221 11.74 -15.57 6.25
N ILE A 222 11.74 -14.59 5.33
CA ILE A 222 11.54 -13.17 5.68
C ILE A 222 10.15 -12.93 6.26
N VAL A 223 9.10 -13.50 5.65
CA VAL A 223 7.73 -13.39 6.17
C VAL A 223 7.62 -14.01 7.56
N LYS A 224 8.16 -15.21 7.78
CA LYS A 224 8.19 -15.86 9.10
C LYS A 224 8.93 -14.97 10.11
N HIS A 225 10.13 -14.48 9.76
CA HIS A 225 10.94 -13.64 10.65
C HIS A 225 10.18 -12.43 11.22
N TYR A 226 9.41 -11.72 10.39
CA TYR A 226 8.70 -10.50 10.83
C TYR A 226 7.28 -10.73 11.35
N PHE A 227 6.61 -11.80 10.94
CA PHE A 227 5.16 -11.96 11.16
C PHE A 227 4.76 -13.25 11.87
N GLU A 228 5.67 -14.15 12.26
CA GLU A 228 5.38 -15.48 12.82
C GLU A 228 4.21 -15.49 13.83
N HIS A 229 4.27 -14.67 14.87
CA HIS A 229 3.22 -14.61 15.91
C HIS A 229 1.87 -14.05 15.42
N LYS A 230 1.88 -13.31 14.30
CA LYS A 230 0.71 -12.68 13.68
C LYS A 230 0.18 -13.51 12.51
N LEU A 231 0.87 -14.55 12.05
CA LEU A 231 0.36 -15.45 11.02
C LEU A 231 -0.89 -16.20 11.50
N LEU A 232 -1.65 -16.69 10.51
CA LEU A 232 -2.80 -17.54 10.76
C LEU A 232 -2.38 -18.93 11.27
N PRO A 233 -3.24 -19.60 12.07
CA PRO A 233 -3.01 -20.99 12.46
C PRO A 233 -2.90 -21.94 11.26
N LEU A 234 -2.20 -23.06 11.44
CA LEU A 234 -1.91 -24.09 10.42
C LEU A 234 -3.13 -24.58 9.62
N LYS A 235 -4.33 -24.53 10.19
CA LYS A 235 -5.57 -24.89 9.47
C LYS A 235 -5.91 -23.99 8.27
N TYR A 236 -5.28 -22.82 8.15
CA TYR A 236 -5.40 -21.92 7.00
C TYR A 236 -4.15 -21.95 6.09
N SER A 237 -3.18 -22.81 6.39
CA SER A 237 -2.03 -23.08 5.52
C SER A 237 -2.47 -23.75 4.22
N HIS A 238 -1.61 -23.73 3.19
CA HIS A 238 -1.93 -24.27 1.86
C HIS A 238 -3.29 -23.78 1.34
N GLN A 239 -3.56 -22.48 1.54
CA GLN A 239 -4.80 -21.82 1.12
C GLN A 239 -6.08 -22.39 1.77
N GLY A 240 -5.95 -23.04 2.94
CA GLY A 240 -7.04 -23.71 3.64
C GLY A 240 -7.46 -25.05 3.04
N THR A 241 -6.66 -25.58 2.09
CA THR A 241 -6.87 -26.92 1.52
C THR A 241 -6.42 -27.99 2.51
N ASN A 242 -7.14 -29.10 2.53
CA ASN A 242 -6.80 -30.28 3.32
C ASN A 242 -7.05 -31.52 2.45
N PRO A 243 -6.18 -32.56 2.49
CA PRO A 243 -6.46 -33.83 1.81
C PRO A 243 -7.83 -34.42 2.14
N ASP A 244 -8.31 -34.18 3.36
CA ASP A 244 -9.68 -34.48 3.76
C ASP A 244 -10.58 -33.27 3.46
N PHE A 245 -11.42 -33.40 2.43
CA PHE A 245 -12.32 -32.34 1.98
C PHE A 245 -13.28 -31.84 3.08
N THR A 246 -13.61 -32.67 4.06
CA THR A 246 -14.49 -32.28 5.18
C THR A 246 -13.82 -31.32 6.16
N LYS A 247 -12.47 -31.29 6.17
CA LYS A 247 -11.65 -30.47 7.06
C LYS A 247 -11.07 -29.22 6.38
N GLY A 248 -11.29 -29.06 5.08
CA GLY A 248 -10.92 -27.84 4.36
C GLY A 248 -11.63 -26.61 4.93
N ILE A 249 -10.92 -25.50 5.08
CA ILE A 249 -11.48 -24.26 5.64
C ILE A 249 -11.42 -23.16 4.59
N ASN A 250 -12.59 -22.62 4.25
CA ASN A 250 -12.65 -21.42 3.42
C ASN A 250 -12.44 -20.17 4.30
N LEU A 251 -11.31 -19.51 4.09
CA LEU A 251 -10.96 -18.27 4.78
C LEU A 251 -11.99 -17.15 4.52
N ALA A 252 -12.56 -17.09 3.32
CA ALA A 252 -13.52 -16.05 2.94
C ALA A 252 -14.81 -16.11 3.77
N THR A 253 -15.31 -17.31 4.07
CA THR A 253 -16.54 -17.52 4.84
C THR A 253 -16.30 -17.61 6.35
N THR A 254 -15.07 -17.45 6.82
CA THR A 254 -14.73 -17.48 8.24
C THR A 254 -15.07 -16.13 8.91
N PRO A 255 -15.61 -16.11 10.14
CA PRO A 255 -15.90 -14.87 10.87
C PRO A 255 -14.67 -13.96 11.03
N ILE A 256 -14.84 -12.66 10.73
CA ILE A 256 -13.76 -11.67 10.74
C ILE A 256 -13.07 -11.53 12.11
N GLN A 257 -13.81 -11.76 13.20
CA GLN A 257 -13.30 -11.71 14.57
C GLN A 257 -12.06 -12.58 14.77
N LYS A 258 -11.97 -13.71 14.07
CA LYS A 258 -10.84 -14.66 14.17
C LYS A 258 -9.54 -14.12 13.56
N PHE A 259 -9.62 -13.02 12.80
CA PHE A 259 -8.50 -12.42 12.07
C PHE A 259 -8.01 -11.10 12.67
N ILE A 260 -8.61 -10.66 13.79
CA ILE A 260 -8.10 -9.52 14.55
C ILE A 260 -6.66 -9.79 14.98
N ASN A 261 -5.78 -8.80 14.82
CA ASN A 261 -4.35 -8.89 15.06
C ASN A 261 -3.63 -9.97 14.23
N LYS A 262 -4.15 -10.30 13.04
CA LYS A 262 -3.55 -11.32 12.16
C LYS A 262 -3.13 -10.76 10.81
N VAL A 263 -2.13 -11.43 10.22
CA VAL A 263 -1.63 -11.18 8.86
C VAL A 263 -2.09 -12.33 7.97
N ILE A 264 -2.67 -11.99 6.83
CA ILE A 264 -3.15 -12.88 5.80
C ILE A 264 -2.26 -12.71 4.58
N ILE A 265 -1.58 -13.78 4.18
CA ILE A 265 -0.67 -13.76 3.04
C ILE A 265 -1.43 -14.19 1.78
N ILE A 266 -1.40 -13.31 0.79
CA ILE A 266 -1.93 -13.55 -0.55
C ILE A 266 -0.73 -13.67 -1.48
N CYS A 267 -0.71 -14.69 -2.31
CA CYS A 267 0.33 -14.85 -3.33
C CYS A 267 -0.32 -15.22 -4.66
N ASN A 268 0.20 -14.70 -5.76
CA ASN A 268 -0.31 -15.00 -7.08
C ASN A 268 -0.14 -16.49 -7.46
N ASP A 269 1.06 -16.88 -7.85
CA ASP A 269 1.37 -18.17 -8.51
C ASP A 269 2.81 -18.60 -8.20
N GLN A 270 3.28 -19.73 -8.75
CA GLN A 270 4.67 -20.22 -8.72
C GLN A 270 5.21 -20.63 -7.34
N PHE A 271 4.43 -20.50 -6.26
CA PHE A 271 4.88 -20.81 -4.89
C PHE A 271 4.61 -22.26 -4.46
N LYS A 272 3.99 -23.10 -5.29
CA LYS A 272 3.69 -24.51 -4.95
C LYS A 272 4.97 -25.31 -4.69
N ASN A 273 4.89 -26.28 -3.76
CA ASN A 273 6.02 -27.11 -3.34
C ASN A 273 7.21 -26.32 -2.77
N THR A 274 6.96 -25.13 -2.24
CA THR A 274 7.95 -24.29 -1.55
C THR A 274 7.54 -24.04 -0.11
N HIS A 275 8.46 -23.53 0.71
CA HIS A 275 8.16 -23.12 2.08
C HIS A 275 7.14 -21.97 2.15
N LEU A 276 6.93 -21.24 1.05
CA LEU A 276 5.94 -20.18 0.98
C LEU A 276 4.51 -20.75 0.90
N ASP A 277 4.30 -21.92 0.28
CA ASP A 277 2.97 -22.55 0.15
C ASP A 277 2.31 -22.81 1.51
N GLU A 278 3.11 -23.18 2.52
CA GLU A 278 2.65 -23.40 3.89
C GLU A 278 2.07 -22.11 4.52
N ILE A 279 2.59 -20.95 4.15
CA ILE A 279 2.22 -19.66 4.74
C ILE A 279 1.07 -18.99 3.97
N VAL A 280 1.00 -19.22 2.64
CA VAL A 280 0.03 -18.57 1.77
C VAL A 280 -1.39 -19.04 2.07
N ASN A 281 -2.27 -18.09 2.38
CA ASN A 281 -3.66 -18.34 2.78
C ASN A 281 -4.66 -18.13 1.64
N LEU A 282 -4.31 -17.31 0.65
CA LEU A 282 -5.14 -17.06 -0.54
C LEU A 282 -4.26 -17.00 -1.78
N SER A 283 -4.79 -17.49 -2.90
CA SER A 283 -4.20 -17.31 -4.22
C SER A 283 -5.31 -17.15 -5.26
N PRO A 284 -5.18 -16.20 -6.20
CA PRO A 284 -6.16 -15.98 -7.26
C PRO A 284 -6.17 -17.07 -8.34
N LYS A 285 -5.11 -17.89 -8.42
CA LYS A 285 -4.94 -18.89 -9.50
C LYS A 285 -5.08 -20.33 -9.02
N ASN A 286 -4.76 -20.62 -7.74
CA ASN A 286 -4.69 -22.00 -7.26
C ASN A 286 -6.01 -22.48 -6.65
N VAL A 287 -6.70 -21.62 -5.91
CA VAL A 287 -7.96 -21.95 -5.22
C VAL A 287 -9.01 -20.91 -5.57
N GLY A 288 -10.22 -21.33 -5.96
CA GLY A 288 -11.30 -20.44 -6.42
C GLY A 288 -11.89 -19.47 -5.37
N ASN A 289 -11.21 -19.24 -4.24
CA ASN A 289 -11.66 -18.36 -3.16
C ASN A 289 -11.27 -16.89 -3.34
N LEU A 290 -10.40 -16.59 -4.29
CA LEU A 290 -10.02 -15.24 -4.72
C LEU A 290 -9.95 -15.22 -6.25
N ARG A 291 -10.39 -14.12 -6.88
CA ARG A 291 -10.14 -13.87 -8.30
C ARG A 291 -9.63 -12.46 -8.56
N ASP A 292 -8.85 -12.32 -9.62
CA ASP A 292 -8.35 -11.03 -10.09
C ASP A 292 -9.13 -10.57 -11.32
N LEU A 293 -9.63 -9.35 -11.28
CA LEU A 293 -10.28 -8.71 -12.42
C LEU A 293 -9.70 -7.32 -12.66
N ALA A 294 -9.45 -7.00 -13.93
CA ALA A 294 -9.23 -5.63 -14.34
C ALA A 294 -10.54 -4.83 -14.23
N PHE A 295 -10.47 -3.55 -13.89
CA PHE A 295 -11.63 -2.66 -13.80
C PHE A 295 -12.51 -2.68 -15.06
N SER A 296 -11.94 -2.76 -16.27
CA SER A 296 -12.65 -2.86 -17.54
C SER A 296 -13.54 -4.10 -17.59
N ASN A 297 -13.07 -5.21 -17.03
CA ASN A 297 -13.79 -6.48 -17.04
C ASN A 297 -14.96 -6.41 -16.05
N VAL A 298 -14.78 -5.73 -14.93
CA VAL A 298 -15.86 -5.47 -13.96
C VAL A 298 -16.90 -4.51 -14.54
N LYS A 299 -16.45 -3.42 -15.17
CA LYS A 299 -17.32 -2.40 -15.76
C LYS A 299 -18.17 -2.97 -16.91
N ASN A 300 -17.56 -3.82 -17.74
CA ASN A 300 -18.19 -4.42 -18.90
C ASN A 300 -18.61 -5.88 -18.62
N SER A 301 -18.89 -6.23 -17.36
CA SER A 301 -19.30 -7.59 -17.01
C SER A 301 -20.62 -7.93 -17.71
N TYR A 302 -20.61 -8.97 -18.54
CA TYR A 302 -21.80 -9.46 -19.22
C TYR A 302 -22.80 -10.08 -18.25
N ASP A 303 -22.28 -10.75 -17.21
CA ASP A 303 -23.08 -11.34 -16.14
C ASP A 303 -22.75 -10.64 -14.81
N SER A 304 -23.54 -9.63 -14.48
CA SER A 304 -23.39 -8.92 -13.21
C SER A 304 -23.92 -9.72 -12.02
N GLU A 305 -24.83 -10.66 -12.25
CA GLU A 305 -25.44 -11.48 -11.19
C GLU A 305 -24.46 -12.52 -10.69
N GLU A 306 -23.74 -13.21 -11.60
CA GLU A 306 -22.63 -14.09 -11.23
C GLU A 306 -21.62 -13.36 -10.35
N LEU A 307 -21.24 -12.14 -10.73
CA LEU A 307 -20.24 -11.38 -9.99
C LEU A 307 -20.71 -11.05 -8.57
N ILE A 308 -21.98 -10.69 -8.42
CA ILE A 308 -22.59 -10.44 -7.11
C ILE A 308 -22.64 -11.74 -6.29
N GLU A 309 -23.14 -12.84 -6.85
CA GLU A 309 -23.27 -14.13 -6.15
C GLU A 309 -21.90 -14.70 -5.74
N TYR A 310 -20.90 -14.61 -6.62
CA TYR A 310 -19.52 -15.00 -6.33
C TYR A 310 -18.99 -14.22 -5.12
N ASN A 311 -19.16 -12.89 -5.12
CA ASN A 311 -18.68 -12.02 -4.05
C ASN A 311 -19.40 -12.23 -2.70
N LYS A 312 -20.55 -12.90 -2.67
CA LYS A 312 -21.21 -13.25 -1.40
C LYS A 312 -20.48 -14.36 -0.63
N LYS A 313 -19.64 -15.15 -1.29
CA LYS A 313 -18.93 -16.30 -0.71
C LYS A 313 -17.41 -16.24 -0.87
N HIS A 314 -16.91 -15.53 -1.88
CA HIS A 314 -15.50 -15.47 -2.25
C HIS A 314 -15.02 -14.02 -2.38
N PHE A 315 -13.73 -13.82 -2.62
CA PHE A 315 -13.12 -12.50 -2.81
C PHE A 315 -12.91 -12.16 -4.28
N THR A 316 -13.22 -10.93 -4.68
CA THR A 316 -12.74 -10.36 -5.94
C THR A 316 -11.80 -9.20 -5.66
N ARG A 317 -10.63 -9.26 -6.29
CA ARG A 317 -9.65 -8.17 -6.33
C ARG A 317 -9.73 -7.45 -7.68
N VAL A 318 -9.93 -6.14 -7.61
CA VAL A 318 -10.07 -5.27 -8.77
C VAL A 318 -8.83 -4.41 -8.90
N ILE A 319 -8.14 -4.53 -10.03
CA ILE A 319 -6.89 -3.82 -10.33
C ILE A 319 -7.08 -2.81 -11.46
N ILE A 320 -6.14 -1.86 -11.57
CA ILE A 320 -6.13 -0.84 -12.63
C ILE A 320 -5.80 -1.49 -13.98
N ASP A 321 -6.61 -1.22 -15.02
CA ASP A 321 -6.55 -1.89 -16.33
C ASP A 321 -5.22 -1.78 -17.07
N LYS A 322 -4.68 -0.57 -17.16
CA LYS A 322 -3.51 -0.27 -18.00
C LYS A 322 -2.40 0.26 -17.14
N GLN A 323 -1.26 -0.40 -17.21
CA GLN A 323 0.00 0.11 -16.68
C GLN A 323 0.58 1.19 -17.60
N ASN A 324 -0.17 2.28 -17.77
CA ASN A 324 0.38 3.49 -18.38
C ASN A 324 1.46 4.08 -17.46
N ARG A 325 2.29 4.99 -17.98
CA ARG A 325 3.30 5.69 -17.17
C ARG A 325 2.70 6.29 -15.91
N ASN A 326 1.62 7.04 -16.06
CA ASN A 326 0.88 7.58 -14.94
C ASN A 326 -0.21 6.59 -14.50
N LYS A 327 -0.17 6.20 -13.23
CA LYS A 327 -1.28 5.50 -12.58
C LYS A 327 -2.49 6.44 -12.55
N LYS A 328 -3.68 5.90 -12.86
CA LYS A 328 -4.95 6.62 -12.82
C LYS A 328 -5.93 5.77 -12.03
N ASN A 329 -6.56 6.36 -11.03
CA ASN A 329 -7.65 5.69 -10.33
C ASN A 329 -8.89 5.60 -11.23
N PHE A 330 -9.72 4.63 -10.92
CA PHE A 330 -10.99 4.39 -11.60
C PHE A 330 -12.16 4.65 -10.66
N ASN A 331 -13.38 4.63 -11.20
CA ASN A 331 -14.57 4.80 -10.39
C ASN A 331 -14.81 3.55 -9.52
N TYR A 332 -14.38 3.61 -8.25
CA TYR A 332 -14.52 2.51 -7.30
C TYR A 332 -15.99 2.13 -7.01
N ASN A 333 -16.97 3.02 -7.28
CA ASN A 333 -18.37 2.72 -6.98
C ASN A 333 -18.91 1.54 -7.79
N ILE A 334 -18.38 1.30 -8.99
CA ILE A 334 -18.80 0.19 -9.86
C ILE A 334 -18.46 -1.17 -9.20
N PRO A 335 -17.19 -1.49 -8.90
CA PRO A 335 -16.86 -2.72 -8.20
C PRO A 335 -17.45 -2.77 -6.79
N TRP A 336 -17.64 -1.63 -6.13
CA TRP A 336 -18.34 -1.55 -4.84
C TRP A 336 -19.78 -2.06 -4.96
N TYR A 337 -20.52 -1.62 -5.98
CA TYR A 337 -21.91 -2.04 -6.22
C TYR A 337 -22.04 -3.55 -6.45
N PHE A 338 -21.06 -4.16 -7.12
CA PHE A 338 -21.01 -5.60 -7.32
C PHE A 338 -20.46 -6.39 -6.12
N GLY A 339 -20.09 -5.72 -5.03
CA GLY A 339 -19.64 -6.37 -3.80
C GLY A 339 -18.19 -6.83 -3.80
N CYS A 340 -17.35 -6.37 -4.75
CA CYS A 340 -15.92 -6.70 -4.79
C CYS A 340 -15.20 -6.11 -3.57
N GLN A 341 -14.40 -6.92 -2.88
CA GLN A 341 -13.85 -6.58 -1.57
C GLN A 341 -12.55 -5.79 -1.64
N PHE A 342 -11.61 -6.22 -2.51
CA PHE A 342 -10.31 -5.56 -2.67
C PHE A 342 -10.34 -4.66 -3.90
N ILE A 343 -10.68 -3.38 -3.71
CA ILE A 343 -10.69 -2.40 -4.79
C ILE A 343 -9.37 -1.64 -4.72
N CYS A 344 -8.38 -2.08 -5.50
CA CYS A 344 -7.00 -1.59 -5.41
C CYS A 344 -6.87 -0.21 -6.08
N MET A 345 -6.77 0.82 -5.25
CA MET A 345 -6.62 2.22 -5.68
C MET A 345 -5.19 2.71 -5.44
N ASP A 346 -4.72 3.64 -6.25
CA ASP A 346 -3.47 4.37 -6.05
C ASP A 346 -3.66 5.46 -4.99
N TYR A 347 -3.25 5.16 -3.76
CA TYR A 347 -3.39 6.04 -2.59
C TYR A 347 -2.60 7.35 -2.72
N PHE A 348 -1.57 7.36 -3.55
CA PHE A 348 -0.67 8.50 -3.68
C PHE A 348 -1.19 9.54 -4.67
N ARG A 349 -2.17 9.17 -5.49
CA ARG A 349 -2.85 10.05 -6.43
C ARG A 349 -4.13 10.60 -5.83
N GLN A 350 -4.11 11.87 -5.40
CA GLN A 350 -5.28 12.53 -4.79
C GLN A 350 -6.25 13.07 -5.85
N ASP A 351 -6.79 12.20 -6.70
CA ASP A 351 -7.90 12.54 -7.59
C ASP A 351 -9.27 12.38 -6.89
N ASP A 352 -10.33 12.83 -7.56
CA ASP A 352 -11.69 12.84 -6.98
C ASP A 352 -12.17 11.44 -6.60
N TYR A 353 -11.77 10.42 -7.39
CA TYR A 353 -12.08 9.03 -7.09
C TYR A 353 -11.37 8.56 -5.81
N MET A 354 -10.10 8.88 -5.63
CA MET A 354 -9.38 8.53 -4.40
C MET A 354 -9.93 9.26 -3.18
N ILE A 355 -10.23 10.55 -3.30
CA ILE A 355 -10.83 11.33 -2.19
C ILE A 355 -12.18 10.74 -1.80
N SER A 356 -13.02 10.40 -2.78
CA SER A 356 -14.32 9.76 -2.53
C SER A 356 -14.16 8.36 -1.92
N TYR A 357 -13.15 7.59 -2.35
CA TYR A 357 -12.81 6.29 -1.77
C TYR A 357 -12.39 6.40 -0.30
N ILE A 358 -11.48 7.32 0.03
CA ILE A 358 -11.07 7.61 1.42
C ILE A 358 -12.28 7.98 2.28
N LYS A 359 -13.21 8.79 1.77
CA LYS A 359 -14.44 9.15 2.51
C LYS A 359 -15.28 7.92 2.88
N LYS A 360 -15.34 6.89 2.04
CA LYS A 360 -16.05 5.63 2.37
C LYS A 360 -15.40 4.88 3.52
N PHE A 361 -14.09 4.90 3.60
CA PHE A 361 -13.31 4.27 4.69
C PHE A 361 -12.98 5.23 5.85
N SER A 362 -13.61 6.41 5.90
CA SER A 362 -13.31 7.46 6.90
C SER A 362 -13.36 6.99 8.35
N LYS A 363 -14.25 6.06 8.70
CA LYS A 363 -14.48 5.57 10.07
C LYS A 363 -13.75 4.27 10.39
N SER A 364 -13.52 3.43 9.39
CA SER A 364 -12.89 2.11 9.55
C SER A 364 -12.33 1.66 8.20
N SER A 365 -11.21 0.92 8.24
CA SER A 365 -10.61 0.26 7.08
C SER A 365 -11.43 -0.91 6.54
N PHE A 366 -12.45 -1.35 7.29
CA PHE A 366 -13.37 -2.41 6.93
C PHE A 366 -14.80 -1.87 6.94
N VAL A 367 -15.48 -1.96 5.80
CA VAL A 367 -16.87 -1.49 5.67
C VAL A 367 -17.77 -2.67 5.38
N LEU A 368 -18.78 -2.91 6.23
CA LEU A 368 -19.72 -4.00 6.03
C LEU A 368 -20.54 -3.80 4.75
N LYS A 369 -20.67 -4.87 3.95
CA LYS A 369 -21.49 -4.87 2.75
C LYS A 369 -22.98 -4.72 3.07
N PRO A 370 -23.76 -4.06 2.19
CA PRO A 370 -25.22 -4.07 2.24
C PRO A 370 -25.78 -5.50 2.35
N TYR A 371 -26.94 -5.64 2.99
CA TYR A 371 -27.59 -6.94 3.22
C TYR A 371 -27.74 -7.78 1.95
N LYS A 372 -28.10 -7.17 0.81
CA LYS A 372 -28.28 -7.85 -0.48
C LYS A 372 -26.99 -8.43 -1.08
N LEU A 373 -25.82 -7.92 -0.69
CA LEU A 373 -24.50 -8.34 -1.20
C LEU A 373 -23.79 -9.34 -0.26
N ARG A 374 -24.54 -9.90 0.70
CA ARG A 374 -24.09 -10.91 1.65
C ARG A 374 -24.87 -12.19 1.41
N TYR A 375 -24.22 -13.34 1.58
CA TYR A 375 -24.92 -14.62 1.49
C TYR A 375 -25.79 -14.83 2.73
N HIS A 376 -27.05 -15.22 2.49
CA HIS A 376 -27.98 -15.68 3.51
C HIS A 376 -28.44 -17.08 3.13
N PRO A 377 -28.44 -18.05 4.06
CA PRO A 377 -28.98 -19.36 3.78
C PRO A 377 -30.49 -19.24 3.49
N THR A 378 -30.93 -19.80 2.38
CA THR A 378 -32.35 -19.98 2.09
C THR A 378 -32.81 -21.25 2.82
N TYR A 379 -33.74 -21.09 3.76
CA TYR A 379 -34.39 -22.23 4.41
C TYR A 379 -35.61 -22.62 3.58
N ILE A 380 -35.62 -23.85 3.10
CA ILE A 380 -36.83 -24.44 2.53
C ILE A 380 -37.66 -24.90 3.73
N GLU A 381 -38.90 -24.40 3.85
CA GLU A 381 -39.79 -24.87 4.89
C GLU A 381 -39.95 -26.39 4.77
N PRO A 382 -39.94 -27.14 5.90
CA PRO A 382 -40.18 -28.56 5.84
C PRO A 382 -41.53 -28.82 5.15
N PRO A 383 -41.65 -29.91 4.37
CA PRO A 383 -42.92 -30.23 3.72
C PRO A 383 -44.02 -30.28 4.79
N LYS A 384 -45.22 -29.80 4.44
CA LYS A 384 -46.38 -29.88 5.33
C LYS A 384 -46.53 -31.33 5.80
N LYS A 385 -46.73 -31.52 7.10
CA LYS A 385 -47.00 -32.86 7.66
C LYS A 385 -48.18 -33.49 6.91
N GLN A 386 -48.09 -34.79 6.63
CA GLN A 386 -49.19 -35.53 6.01
C GLN A 386 -50.45 -35.38 6.87
N ILE A 387 -51.58 -35.08 6.24
CA ILE A 387 -52.86 -34.97 6.93
C ILE A 387 -53.19 -36.36 7.49
N PRO A 388 -53.48 -36.51 8.80
CA PRO A 388 -53.74 -37.82 9.41
C PRO A 388 -54.87 -38.62 8.72
N GLU A 389 -55.85 -37.91 8.17
CA GLU A 389 -57.00 -38.48 7.45
C GLU A 389 -56.57 -39.26 6.20
N VAL A 390 -55.58 -38.75 5.45
CA VAL A 390 -55.04 -39.36 4.23
C VAL A 390 -53.70 -40.09 4.48
N SER A 391 -53.39 -40.35 5.76
CA SER A 391 -52.22 -41.14 6.14
C SER A 391 -52.45 -42.63 5.84
N PHE A 392 -51.48 -43.24 5.16
CA PHE A 392 -51.39 -44.70 4.97
C PHE A 392 -50.77 -45.42 6.18
N ALA A 393 -50.48 -44.69 7.27
CA ALA A 393 -50.02 -45.31 8.51
C ALA A 393 -51.15 -46.18 9.11
N PRO A 394 -50.81 -47.31 9.77
CA PRO A 394 -51.81 -48.21 10.32
C PRO A 394 -52.75 -47.50 11.30
N LYS A 395 -54.05 -47.54 11.04
CA LYS A 395 -55.07 -46.91 11.87
C LYS A 395 -55.66 -47.97 12.79
N LYS A 396 -55.65 -47.68 14.09
CA LYS A 396 -56.32 -48.52 15.09
C LYS A 396 -57.75 -48.03 15.28
N VAL A 397 -58.73 -48.85 14.88
CA VAL A 397 -60.15 -48.59 15.10
C VAL A 397 -60.62 -49.47 16.26
N THR A 398 -61.03 -48.80 17.34
CA THR A 398 -61.60 -49.42 18.55
C THR A 398 -63.09 -49.11 18.62
N THR A 399 -63.91 -50.15 18.63
CA THR A 399 -65.34 -50.10 18.97
C THR A 399 -65.57 -50.85 20.28
N PRO A 400 -66.76 -50.77 20.92
CA PRO A 400 -67.06 -51.54 22.13
C PRO A 400 -66.97 -53.06 21.96
N TYR A 401 -66.97 -53.56 20.72
CA TYR A 401 -67.01 -54.99 20.39
C TYR A 401 -65.70 -55.52 19.80
N TYR A 402 -64.85 -54.67 19.20
CA TYR A 402 -63.58 -55.11 18.61
C TYR A 402 -62.55 -53.98 18.46
N SER A 403 -61.27 -54.37 18.35
CA SER A 403 -60.14 -53.48 18.06
C SER A 403 -59.35 -54.05 16.88
N ILE A 404 -59.29 -53.33 15.75
CA ILE A 404 -58.54 -53.76 14.56
C ILE A 404 -57.56 -52.66 14.15
N THR A 405 -56.36 -53.06 13.75
CA THR A 405 -55.36 -52.18 13.13
C THR A 405 -55.28 -52.53 11.65
N TYR A 406 -55.48 -51.55 10.76
CA TYR A 406 -55.35 -51.72 9.30
C TYR A 406 -54.52 -50.62 8.66
#